data_AF-A0A7S3WZE9-F1
#
_entry.id   AF-A0A7S3WZE9-F1
#
_cell.length_a   1.000
_cell.length_b   1.000
_cell.length_c   1.000
_cell.angle_alpha   90.00
_cell.angle_beta   90.00
_cell.angle_gamma   90.00
#
_symmetry.space_group_name_H-M   'P 1'
#
loop_
_entity.id
_entity.type
_entity.pdbx_description
1 polymer ?
#
loop_
_entity_poly.entity_id
_entity_poly.type
_entity_poly.pdbx_seq_one_letter_code
_entity_poly.pdbx_strand_id
1 'polypeptide(L)'
;KMKPDWDTLTAEFKDSKTVLIADVDCTAGGKALCEQVGVRGYPTIKYGDPNNLEDYKGARDLKGLKSFAEENLGPTCGPANPELCDAEKKALLDKFMAMPKAELKKMAEEQEAEMAKADKDVDDLLKSLQAEYEDAKKAKDDTEKAIKESGLGLMKSVAAHKTTKGEELQ
;
A
#
# COMPACT_ATOMS: atom_id res chain seq x y z
N LYS A 1 4.65 -13.26 -10.74
CA LYS A 1 5.26 -14.37 -9.98
C LYS A 1 4.35 -14.95 -8.89
N MET A 2 3.42 -14.18 -8.30
CA MET A 2 2.52 -14.66 -7.22
C MET A 2 1.42 -15.64 -7.67
N LYS A 3 0.96 -15.55 -8.92
CA LYS A 3 -0.19 -16.33 -9.40
C LYS A 3 -0.05 -17.86 -9.22
N PRO A 4 1.07 -18.52 -9.59
CA PRO A 4 1.22 -19.96 -9.37
C PRO A 4 1.13 -20.39 -7.90
N ASP A 5 1.71 -19.60 -6.99
CA ASP A 5 1.63 -19.86 -5.54
C ASP A 5 0.20 -19.66 -5.03
N TRP A 6 -0.50 -18.64 -5.53
CA TRP A 6 -1.91 -18.37 -5.20
C TRP A 6 -2.85 -19.47 -5.68
N ASP A 7 -2.64 -19.96 -6.91
CA ASP A 7 -3.41 -21.06 -7.49
C ASP A 7 -3.20 -22.35 -6.67
N THR A 8 -1.97 -22.60 -6.21
CA THR A 8 -1.64 -23.73 -5.33
C THR A 8 -2.33 -23.58 -3.97
N LEU A 9 -2.23 -22.41 -3.34
CA LEU A 9 -2.89 -22.12 -2.07
C LEU A 9 -4.42 -22.32 -2.16
N THR A 10 -5.03 -21.79 -3.22
CA THR A 10 -6.47 -21.94 -3.46
C THR A 10 -6.88 -23.42 -3.57
N ALA A 11 -6.05 -24.23 -4.24
CA ALA A 11 -6.29 -25.67 -4.36
C ALA A 11 -6.18 -26.41 -3.02
N GLU A 12 -5.24 -26.02 -2.15
CA GLU A 12 -5.06 -26.62 -0.82
C GLU A 12 -6.23 -26.31 0.13
N PHE A 13 -6.82 -25.11 0.03
CA PHE A 13 -7.91 -24.67 0.89
C PHE A 13 -9.31 -24.88 0.30
N LYS A 14 -9.43 -25.47 -0.90
CA LYS A 14 -10.71 -25.61 -1.63
C LYS A 14 -11.82 -26.33 -0.83
N ASP A 15 -11.44 -27.27 0.04
CA ASP A 15 -12.37 -28.09 0.83
C ASP A 15 -12.50 -27.58 2.28
N SER A 16 -11.86 -26.44 2.60
CA SER A 16 -11.96 -25.82 3.92
C SER A 16 -13.37 -25.29 4.16
N LYS A 17 -13.92 -25.59 5.35
CA LYS A 17 -15.23 -25.08 5.77
C LYS A 17 -15.18 -23.70 6.39
N THR A 18 -13.98 -23.24 6.76
CA THR A 18 -13.76 -22.04 7.58
C THR A 18 -12.85 -21.02 6.92
N VAL A 19 -12.16 -21.39 5.84
CA VAL A 19 -11.22 -20.52 5.13
C VAL A 19 -11.60 -20.48 3.66
N LEU A 20 -11.75 -19.27 3.13
CA LEU A 20 -11.95 -19.02 1.70
C LEU A 20 -10.73 -18.28 1.15
N ILE A 21 -10.11 -18.85 0.12
CA ILE A 21 -9.11 -18.17 -0.70
C ILE A 21 -9.75 -17.90 -2.05
N ALA A 22 -9.80 -16.64 -2.45
CA ALA A 22 -10.45 -16.22 -3.70
C ALA A 22 -9.66 -15.08 -4.35
N ASP A 23 -9.70 -15.01 -5.68
CA ASP A 23 -9.24 -13.87 -6.46
C ASP A 23 -10.42 -13.09 -7.06
N VAL A 24 -10.22 -11.78 -7.22
CA VAL A 24 -11.21 -10.88 -7.81
C VAL A 24 -10.52 -10.08 -8.91
N ASP A 25 -11.09 -10.10 -10.11
CA ASP A 25 -10.64 -9.26 -11.22
C ASP A 25 -11.21 -7.85 -11.09
N CYS A 26 -10.42 -6.97 -10.48
CA CYS A 26 -10.73 -5.56 -10.30
C CYS A 26 -10.69 -4.73 -11.60
N THR A 27 -10.25 -5.30 -12.73
CA THR A 27 -10.24 -4.64 -14.05
C THR A 27 -11.49 -4.97 -14.88
N ALA A 28 -12.23 -6.00 -14.49
CA ALA A 28 -13.48 -6.42 -15.12
C ALA A 28 -14.66 -6.28 -14.15
N GLY A 29 -15.39 -7.36 -13.89
CA GLY A 29 -16.62 -7.35 -13.08
C GLY A 29 -16.43 -7.02 -11.59
N GLY A 30 -15.20 -7.07 -11.07
CA GLY A 30 -14.90 -6.84 -9.66
C GLY A 30 -14.61 -5.38 -9.28
N LYS A 31 -14.60 -4.45 -10.24
CA LYS A 31 -14.14 -3.07 -10.02
C LYS A 31 -14.82 -2.38 -8.82
N ALA A 32 -16.15 -2.42 -8.74
CA ALA A 32 -16.89 -1.77 -7.66
C ALA A 32 -16.56 -2.34 -6.28
N LEU A 33 -16.39 -3.67 -6.17
CA LEU A 33 -15.98 -4.31 -4.93
C LEU A 33 -14.56 -3.88 -4.55
N CYS A 34 -13.64 -3.86 -5.50
CA CYS A 34 -12.25 -3.47 -5.26
C CYS A 34 -12.12 -2.01 -4.82
N GLU A 35 -12.91 -1.11 -5.41
CA GLU A 35 -13.01 0.29 -4.96
C GLU A 35 -13.60 0.38 -3.55
N GLN A 36 -14.70 -0.34 -3.28
CA GLN A 36 -15.36 -0.35 -1.97
C GLN A 36 -14.43 -0.83 -0.85
N VAL A 37 -13.62 -1.86 -1.11
CA VAL A 37 -12.67 -2.40 -0.11
C VAL A 37 -11.31 -1.69 -0.13
N GLY A 38 -11.16 -0.60 -0.89
CA GLY A 38 -9.97 0.25 -0.88
C GLY A 38 -8.74 -0.32 -1.59
N VAL A 39 -8.91 -1.09 -2.67
CA VAL A 39 -7.79 -1.58 -3.50
C VAL A 39 -7.31 -0.47 -4.43
N ARG A 40 -6.07 -0.01 -4.23
CA ARG A 40 -5.47 1.10 -5.03
C ARG A 40 -4.40 0.65 -6.03
N GLY A 41 -3.98 -0.60 -5.97
CA GLY A 41 -2.93 -1.13 -6.85
C GLY A 41 -2.97 -2.64 -6.90
N TYR A 42 -2.40 -3.22 -7.96
CA TYR A 42 -2.41 -4.65 -8.19
C TYR A 42 -0.99 -5.23 -8.18
N PRO A 43 -0.79 -6.43 -7.59
CA PRO A 43 -1.74 -7.18 -6.76
C PRO A 43 -1.82 -6.66 -5.32
N THR A 44 -3.03 -6.58 -4.77
CA THR A 44 -3.32 -6.34 -3.34
C THR A 44 -3.98 -7.57 -2.76
N ILE A 45 -3.56 -7.98 -1.56
CA ILE A 45 -4.16 -9.10 -0.82
C ILE A 45 -4.82 -8.51 0.42
N LYS A 46 -6.05 -8.91 0.68
CA LYS A 46 -6.79 -8.57 1.89
C LYS A 46 -7.29 -9.85 2.58
N TYR A 47 -7.52 -9.77 3.89
CA TYR A 47 -7.99 -10.90 4.70
C TYR A 47 -8.95 -10.44 5.80
N GLY A 48 -9.73 -11.36 6.36
CA GLY A 48 -10.64 -11.08 7.49
C GLY A 48 -12.12 -11.31 7.15
N ASP A 49 -12.99 -10.64 7.90
CA ASP A 49 -14.44 -10.68 7.64
C ASP A 49 -14.76 -9.95 6.32
N PRO A 50 -15.70 -10.44 5.50
CA PRO A 50 -16.09 -9.77 4.26
C PRO A 50 -16.52 -8.30 4.41
N ASN A 51 -16.99 -7.90 5.61
CA ASN A 51 -17.38 -6.53 5.93
C ASN A 51 -16.28 -5.75 6.67
N ASN A 52 -15.17 -6.39 7.02
CA ASN A 52 -14.04 -5.78 7.72
C ASN A 52 -12.71 -6.41 7.28
N LEU A 53 -12.36 -6.18 6.02
CA LEU A 53 -11.13 -6.69 5.42
C LEU A 53 -9.92 -5.82 5.79
N GLU A 54 -8.84 -6.47 6.21
CA GLU A 54 -7.55 -5.86 6.54
C GLU A 54 -6.52 -6.09 5.43
N ASP A 55 -5.51 -5.21 5.34
CA ASP A 55 -4.41 -5.33 4.39
C ASP A 55 -3.41 -6.42 4.81
N TYR A 56 -3.14 -7.37 3.90
CA TYR A 56 -2.10 -8.36 4.11
C TYR A 56 -0.71 -7.78 3.84
N LYS A 57 0.15 -7.81 4.87
CA LYS A 57 1.53 -7.30 4.83
C LYS A 57 2.60 -8.39 4.96
N GLY A 58 2.20 -9.67 4.92
CA GLY A 58 3.11 -10.81 5.04
C GLY A 58 3.85 -11.19 3.76
N ALA A 59 4.61 -12.29 3.83
CA ALA A 59 5.39 -12.82 2.71
C ALA A 59 4.48 -13.40 1.61
N ARG A 60 4.72 -13.01 0.36
CA ARG A 60 3.88 -13.35 -0.81
C ARG A 60 4.32 -14.61 -1.58
N ASP A 61 5.20 -15.42 -0.98
CA ASP A 61 5.51 -16.76 -1.47
C ASP A 61 4.54 -17.79 -0.87
N LEU A 62 4.44 -18.97 -1.51
CA LEU A 62 3.51 -20.03 -1.08
C LEU A 62 3.65 -20.34 0.42
N LYS A 63 4.88 -20.40 0.96
CA LYS A 63 5.12 -20.76 2.36
C LYS A 63 4.54 -19.68 3.29
N GLY A 64 4.83 -18.41 3.02
CA GLY A 64 4.32 -17.28 3.80
C GLY A 64 2.81 -17.15 3.75
N LEU A 65 2.22 -17.33 2.57
CA LEU A 65 0.76 -17.29 2.39
C LEU A 65 0.07 -18.44 3.11
N LYS A 66 0.62 -19.66 3.00
CA LYS A 66 0.08 -20.84 3.66
C LYS A 66 0.13 -20.73 5.17
N SER A 67 1.29 -20.40 5.74
CA SER A 67 1.43 -20.22 7.19
C SER A 67 0.46 -19.16 7.70
N PHE A 68 0.31 -18.04 6.98
CA PHE A 68 -0.67 -17.03 7.36
C PHE A 68 -2.10 -17.58 7.32
N ALA A 69 -2.47 -18.30 6.26
CA ALA A 69 -3.79 -18.88 6.10
C ALA A 69 -4.13 -19.90 7.22
N GLU A 70 -3.16 -20.72 7.63
CA GLU A 70 -3.34 -21.72 8.69
C GLU A 70 -3.43 -21.09 10.08
N GLU A 71 -2.69 -20.01 10.32
CA GLU A 71 -2.57 -19.40 11.66
C GLU A 71 -3.57 -18.27 11.91
N ASN A 72 -4.04 -17.58 10.86
CA ASN A 72 -4.77 -16.32 10.99
C ASN A 72 -6.15 -16.34 10.31
N LEU A 73 -6.45 -17.33 9.47
CA LEU A 73 -7.76 -17.47 8.84
C LEU A 73 -8.57 -18.57 9.55
N GLY A 74 -9.89 -18.41 9.54
CA GLY A 74 -10.81 -19.24 10.30
C GLY A 74 -11.83 -18.36 11.03
N PRO A 75 -12.50 -18.88 12.08
CA PRO A 75 -13.31 -18.05 12.94
C PRO A 75 -12.46 -16.89 13.48
N THR A 76 -12.87 -15.65 13.18
CA THR A 76 -12.21 -14.44 13.65
C THR A 76 -13.02 -13.82 14.78
N CYS A 77 -12.35 -13.00 15.61
CA CYS A 77 -13.01 -12.09 16.54
C CYS A 77 -14.13 -11.32 15.82
N GLY A 78 -15.33 -11.37 16.38
CA GLY A 78 -16.50 -10.70 15.84
C GLY A 78 -17.77 -11.11 16.59
N PRO A 79 -18.95 -10.60 16.19
CA PRO A 79 -20.21 -10.90 16.88
C PRO A 79 -20.54 -12.39 16.98
N ALA A 80 -20.06 -13.20 16.04
CA ALA A 80 -20.27 -14.65 16.01
C ALA A 80 -19.27 -15.44 16.88
N ASN A 81 -18.08 -14.88 17.15
CA ASN A 81 -17.02 -15.52 17.94
C ASN A 81 -16.38 -14.50 18.92
N PRO A 82 -17.13 -13.93 19.87
CA PRO A 82 -16.65 -12.89 20.78
C PRO A 82 -15.53 -13.37 21.74
N GLU A 83 -15.39 -14.67 21.93
CA GLU A 83 -14.32 -15.31 22.70
C GLU A 83 -12.95 -15.24 22.01
N LEU A 84 -12.91 -14.98 20.71
CA LEU A 84 -11.67 -14.81 19.94
C LEU A 84 -11.15 -13.37 19.96
N CYS A 85 -11.89 -12.46 20.58
CA CYS A 85 -11.49 -11.07 20.75
C CYS A 85 -10.59 -10.89 21.98
N ASP A 86 -9.52 -10.10 21.81
CA ASP A 86 -8.80 -9.55 22.96
C ASP A 86 -9.70 -8.60 23.78
N ALA A 87 -9.25 -8.23 24.98
CA ALA A 87 -10.06 -7.44 25.92
C ALA A 87 -10.51 -6.08 25.34
N GLU A 88 -9.66 -5.45 24.52
CA GLU A 88 -9.94 -4.14 23.92
C GLU A 88 -11.00 -4.27 22.82
N LYS A 89 -10.80 -5.23 21.91
CA LYS A 89 -11.75 -5.53 20.83
C LYS A 89 -13.08 -6.02 21.36
N LYS A 90 -13.06 -6.79 22.46
CA LYS A 90 -14.29 -7.26 23.11
C LYS A 90 -15.09 -6.11 23.72
N ALA A 91 -14.42 -5.17 24.40
CA ALA A 91 -15.09 -3.98 24.92
C ALA A 91 -15.70 -3.11 23.80
N LEU A 92 -15.01 -2.98 22.67
CA LEU A 92 -15.54 -2.31 21.48
C LEU A 92 -16.74 -3.08 20.89
N LEU A 93 -16.64 -4.40 20.76
CA LEU A 93 -17.71 -5.26 20.28
C LEU A 93 -18.96 -5.11 21.15
N ASP A 94 -18.82 -5.20 22.48
CA ASP A 94 -19.94 -5.05 23.42
C ASP A 94 -20.57 -3.64 23.30
N LYS A 95 -19.74 -2.60 23.17
CA LYS A 95 -20.20 -1.23 22.95
C LYS A 95 -21.02 -1.12 21.65
N PHE A 96 -20.51 -1.65 20.54
CA PHE A 96 -21.21 -1.57 19.26
C PHE A 96 -22.47 -2.43 19.23
N MET A 97 -22.45 -3.63 19.82
CA MET A 97 -23.63 -4.49 19.93
C MET A 97 -24.76 -3.86 20.76
N ALA A 98 -24.45 -2.95 21.68
CA ALA A 98 -25.42 -2.20 22.47
C ALA A 98 -26.04 -1.00 21.73
N MET A 99 -25.48 -0.57 20.59
CA MET A 99 -25.98 0.57 19.82
C MET A 99 -27.09 0.15 18.84
N PRO A 100 -28.06 1.05 18.52
CA PRO A 100 -29.05 0.79 17.48
C PRO A 100 -28.40 0.61 16.10
N LYS A 101 -28.91 -0.33 15.31
CA LYS A 101 -28.43 -0.60 13.94
C LYS A 101 -28.36 0.65 13.06
N ALA A 102 -29.33 1.56 13.20
CA ALA A 102 -29.35 2.81 12.42
C ALA A 102 -28.20 3.75 12.79
N GLU A 103 -27.83 3.80 14.07
CA GLU A 103 -26.71 4.60 14.57
C GLU A 103 -25.37 3.99 14.13
N LEU A 104 -25.21 2.67 14.28
CA LEU A 104 -24.02 1.95 13.80
C LEU A 104 -23.78 2.16 12.30
N LYS A 105 -24.85 2.06 11.49
CA LYS A 105 -24.78 2.28 10.03
C LYS A 105 -24.32 3.70 9.71
N LYS A 106 -24.86 4.71 10.40
CA LYS A 106 -24.48 6.10 10.21
C LYS A 106 -23.02 6.34 10.61
N MET A 107 -22.58 5.78 11.73
CA MET A 107 -21.18 5.87 12.17
C MET A 107 -20.23 5.21 11.17
N ALA A 108 -20.58 4.03 10.64
CA ALA A 108 -19.79 3.35 9.61
C ALA A 108 -19.69 4.18 8.33
N GLU A 109 -20.82 4.70 7.82
CA GLU A 109 -20.85 5.56 6.62
C GLU A 109 -20.03 6.85 6.81
N GLU A 110 -20.06 7.46 8.00
CA GLU A 110 -19.25 8.63 8.33
C GLU A 110 -17.76 8.29 8.37
N GLN A 111 -17.35 7.20 9.01
CA GLN A 111 -15.96 6.77 9.05
C GLN A 111 -15.44 6.34 7.67
N GLU A 112 -16.25 5.64 6.88
CA GLU A 112 -15.93 5.30 5.49
C GLU A 112 -15.76 6.57 4.63
N ALA A 113 -16.62 7.57 4.81
CA ALA A 113 -16.50 8.85 4.11
C ALA A 113 -15.24 9.63 4.53
N GLU A 114 -14.87 9.62 5.83
CA GLU A 114 -13.62 10.22 6.31
C GLU A 114 -12.39 9.50 5.74
N MET A 115 -12.40 8.16 5.69
CA MET A 115 -11.34 7.39 5.05
C MET A 115 -11.23 7.71 3.55
N ALA A 116 -12.36 7.74 2.83
CA ALA A 116 -12.38 8.10 1.41
C ALA A 116 -11.85 9.52 1.16
N LYS A 117 -12.11 10.46 2.08
CA LYS A 117 -11.55 11.81 2.03
C LYS A 117 -10.03 11.79 2.24
N ALA A 118 -9.55 11.09 3.27
CA ALA A 118 -8.12 10.97 3.54
C ALA A 118 -7.36 10.37 2.34
N ASP A 119 -7.98 9.40 1.66
CA ASP A 119 -7.44 8.78 0.46
C ASP A 119 -7.29 9.77 -0.70
N LYS A 120 -8.35 10.57 -0.92
CA LYS A 120 -8.33 11.63 -1.92
C LYS A 120 -7.27 12.69 -1.61
N ASP A 121 -7.12 13.08 -0.35
CA ASP A 121 -6.13 14.06 0.08
C ASP A 121 -4.70 13.55 -0.21
N VAL A 122 -4.44 12.25 0.00
CA VAL A 122 -3.16 11.61 -0.37
C VAL A 122 -2.96 11.61 -1.89
N ASP A 123 -3.98 11.26 -2.66
CA ASP A 123 -3.89 11.22 -4.13
C ASP A 123 -3.62 12.61 -4.72
N ASP A 124 -4.28 13.65 -4.19
CA ASP A 124 -4.09 15.02 -4.65
C ASP A 124 -2.71 15.57 -4.24
N LEU A 125 -2.21 15.21 -3.05
CA LEU A 125 -0.84 15.51 -2.64
C LEU A 125 0.18 14.82 -3.56
N LEU A 126 -0.03 13.55 -3.91
CA LEU A 126 0.86 12.80 -4.80
C LEU A 126 0.94 13.45 -6.18
N LYS A 127 -0.18 13.91 -6.75
CA LYS A 127 -0.21 14.63 -8.03
C LYS A 127 0.58 15.93 -7.96
N SER A 128 0.41 16.71 -6.89
CA SER A 128 1.17 17.96 -6.69
C SER A 128 2.66 17.69 -6.62
N LEU A 129 3.06 16.70 -5.81
CA LEU A 129 4.46 16.33 -5.63
C LEU A 129 5.11 15.82 -6.94
N GLN A 130 4.36 15.07 -7.75
CA GLN A 130 4.83 14.62 -9.07
C GLN A 130 5.09 15.80 -10.02
N ALA A 131 4.22 16.81 -10.03
CA ALA A 131 4.42 18.01 -10.84
C ALA A 131 5.66 18.79 -10.39
N GLU A 132 5.78 19.03 -9.07
CA GLU A 132 6.95 19.70 -8.49
C GLU A 132 8.26 18.96 -8.77
N TYR A 133 8.24 17.62 -8.73
CA TYR A 133 9.41 16.80 -9.03
C TYR A 133 9.86 16.96 -10.49
N GLU A 134 8.94 16.91 -11.45
CA GLU A 134 9.30 17.08 -12.87
C GLU A 134 9.77 18.51 -13.17
N ASP A 135 9.17 19.52 -12.55
CA ASP A 135 9.64 20.90 -12.65
C ASP A 135 11.04 21.08 -12.07
N ALA A 136 11.30 20.54 -10.88
CA ALA A 136 12.61 20.58 -10.23
C ALA A 136 13.68 19.82 -11.04
N LYS A 137 13.32 18.68 -11.62
CA LYS A 137 14.20 17.89 -12.49
C LYS A 137 14.54 18.64 -13.76
N LYS A 138 13.57 19.27 -14.42
CA LYS A 138 13.81 20.12 -15.59
C LYS A 138 14.74 21.30 -15.26
N ALA A 139 14.47 21.99 -14.14
CA ALA A 139 15.32 23.10 -13.69
C ALA A 139 16.76 22.65 -13.39
N LYS A 140 16.93 21.45 -12.81
CA LYS A 140 18.24 20.83 -12.60
C LYS A 140 18.93 20.54 -13.94
N ASP A 141 18.25 19.94 -14.91
CA ASP A 141 18.82 19.60 -16.21
C ASP A 141 19.24 20.86 -17.00
N ASP A 142 18.43 21.91 -16.97
CA ASP A 142 18.75 23.21 -17.56
C ASP A 142 19.97 23.86 -16.88
N THR A 143 20.06 23.77 -15.56
CA THR A 143 21.21 24.25 -14.78
C THR A 143 22.48 23.48 -15.11
N GLU A 144 22.42 22.14 -15.18
CA GLU A 144 23.55 21.31 -15.57
C GLU A 144 24.03 21.64 -16.98
N LYS A 145 23.10 21.87 -17.91
CA LYS A 145 23.42 22.28 -19.28
C LYS A 145 24.13 23.62 -19.30
N ALA A 146 23.60 24.63 -18.60
CA ALA A 146 24.22 25.95 -18.51
C ALA A 146 25.62 25.88 -17.89
N ILE A 147 25.81 25.06 -16.85
CA ILE A 147 27.13 24.84 -16.23
C ILE A 147 28.10 24.17 -17.22
N LYS A 148 27.65 23.16 -17.98
CA LYS A 148 28.49 22.52 -19.01
C LYS A 148 28.88 23.52 -20.10
N GLU A 149 27.94 24.34 -20.56
CA GLU A 149 28.15 25.38 -21.58
C GLU A 149 29.01 26.56 -21.09
N SER A 150 29.04 26.85 -19.78
CA SER A 150 29.90 27.89 -19.18
C SER A 150 31.41 27.62 -19.33
N GLY A 151 31.79 26.45 -19.87
CA GLY A 151 33.17 26.05 -19.99
C GLY A 151 33.75 25.52 -18.69
N LEU A 152 32.91 25.07 -17.73
CA LEU A 152 33.37 24.50 -16.45
C LEU A 152 34.45 23.41 -16.65
N GLY A 153 34.31 22.58 -17.70
CA GLY A 153 35.32 21.58 -18.05
C GLY A 153 36.68 22.21 -18.34
N LEU A 154 36.70 23.26 -19.16
CA LEU A 154 37.92 24.00 -19.49
C LEU A 154 38.48 24.73 -18.27
N MET A 155 37.63 25.35 -17.43
CA MET A 155 38.06 25.97 -16.17
C MET A 155 38.76 24.96 -15.27
N LYS A 156 38.21 23.75 -15.12
CA LYS A 156 38.82 22.65 -14.36
C LYS A 156 40.15 22.22 -14.96
N SER A 157 40.23 22.06 -16.28
CA SER A 157 41.48 21.69 -16.97
C SER A 157 42.57 22.75 -16.79
N VAL A 158 42.23 24.04 -16.92
CA VAL A 158 43.17 25.15 -16.73
C VAL A 158 43.65 25.20 -15.28
N ALA A 159 42.76 25.02 -14.30
CA ALA A 159 43.13 24.98 -12.89
C ALA A 159 44.14 23.86 -12.61
N ALA A 160 43.87 22.63 -13.09
CA ALA A 160 44.76 21.48 -12.91
C ALA A 160 46.15 21.67 -13.54
N HIS A 161 46.23 22.31 -14.71
CA HIS A 161 47.50 22.64 -15.37
C HIS A 161 48.29 23.73 -14.59
N LYS A 162 47.61 24.67 -13.93
CA LYS A 162 48.29 25.69 -13.11
C LYS A 162 48.88 25.10 -11.83
N THR A 163 48.25 24.10 -11.22
CA THR A 163 48.79 23.41 -10.05
C THR A 163 50.05 22.62 -10.38
N THR A 164 50.06 21.88 -11.50
CA THR A 164 51.22 21.08 -11.94
C THR A 164 52.44 21.93 -12.31
N LYS A 165 52.26 23.11 -12.91
CA LYS A 165 53.37 24.05 -13.15
C LYS A 165 53.81 24.86 -11.92
N GLY A 166 52.96 24.98 -10.91
CA GLY A 166 53.28 25.66 -9.65
C GLY A 166 54.22 24.85 -8.76
N GLU A 167 54.18 23.52 -8.86
CA GLU A 167 55.10 22.61 -8.14
C GLU A 167 56.46 22.43 -8.84
N GLU A 168 56.63 22.82 -10.11
CA GLU A 168 57.93 22.81 -10.81
C GLU A 168 58.76 24.10 -10.63
N LEU A 169 58.25 25.08 -9.87
CA LEU A 169 58.87 26.40 -9.67
C LEU A 169 59.21 26.74 -8.20
N GLN A 170 59.27 25.73 -7.31
CA GLN A 170 59.89 25.84 -5.99
C GLN A 170 61.09 24.90 -5.85
#